data_AF-A0A844MB45-F1
#
_entry.id   AF-A0A844MB45-F1
#
_cell.length_a   1.000
_cell.length_b   1.000
_cell.length_c   1.000
_cell.angle_alpha   90.00
_cell.angle_beta   90.00
_cell.angle_gamma   90.00
#
_symmetry.space_group_name_H-M   'P 1'
#
loop_
_entity.id
_entity.type
_entity.pdbx_description
1 polymer ?
#
loop_
_entity_poly.entity_id
_entity_poly.type
_entity_poly.pdbx_seq_one_letter_code
_entity_poly.pdbx_strand_id
1 'polypeptide(L)'
;MKKILIYATAFALATAVLSPADFASANLDDTTITHIHGNVQFPPTRWRTVRHTFQLHVPQSSKALKQLIIKVPSTVTVSNDIKKIAVEDDNEQKINTNASVNGKTIILAFPEPVTPNTKFHIDLNSIQRRTGGNGLVYRFWAKVVGSDAEIPIGVARFRHY
;
A
#
# COMPACT_ATOMS: atom_id res chain seq x y z
N MET A 1 15.65 54.83 50.58
CA MET A 1 16.37 54.26 49.42
C MET A 1 15.70 52.94 49.03
N LYS A 2 15.65 52.66 47.72
CA LYS A 2 14.88 51.62 47.01
C LYS A 2 15.17 50.16 47.45
N LYS A 3 14.17 49.28 47.23
CA LYS A 3 14.18 47.90 46.65
C LYS A 3 13.04 47.07 47.27
N ILE A 4 11.84 46.99 46.67
CA ILE A 4 11.41 46.00 45.65
C ILE A 4 11.90 44.59 45.98
N LEU A 5 10.98 43.67 46.29
CA LEU A 5 10.69 42.48 45.48
C LEU A 5 9.48 41.71 46.06
N ILE A 6 8.37 41.81 45.33
CA ILE A 6 7.20 40.95 45.40
C ILE A 6 7.64 39.55 44.97
N TYR A 7 7.34 38.53 45.77
CA TYR A 7 7.43 37.14 45.31
C TYR A 7 6.06 36.49 45.41
N ALA A 8 5.32 36.58 44.31
CA ALA A 8 4.14 35.79 44.05
C ALA A 8 4.61 34.41 43.53
N THR A 9 4.32 33.36 44.28
CA THR A 9 4.47 31.98 43.80
C THR A 9 3.08 31.46 43.45
N ALA A 10 2.70 31.61 42.18
CA ALA A 10 1.54 30.95 41.61
C ALA A 10 1.93 29.51 41.23
N PHE A 11 1.29 28.53 41.87
CA PHE A 11 1.47 27.11 41.55
C PHE A 11 0.50 26.75 40.41
N ALA A 12 0.98 26.78 39.17
CA ALA A 12 0.19 26.32 38.02
C ALA A 12 0.32 24.79 37.89
N LEU A 13 -0.74 24.08 38.25
CA LEU A 13 -0.84 22.64 38.10
C LEU A 13 -1.15 22.30 36.63
N ALA A 14 -0.15 21.86 35.87
CA ALA A 14 -0.35 21.40 34.50
C ALA A 14 -0.93 19.98 34.50
N THR A 15 -2.23 19.84 34.18
CA THR A 15 -2.83 18.55 33.91
C THR A 15 -2.47 18.10 32.50
N ALA A 16 -1.51 17.18 32.37
CA ALA A 16 -1.27 16.47 31.12
C ALA A 16 -2.43 15.48 30.90
N VAL A 17 -3.34 15.80 29.98
CA VAL A 17 -4.31 14.83 29.47
C VAL A 17 -3.54 13.88 28.56
N LEU A 18 -3.25 12.68 29.06
CA LEU A 18 -2.84 11.56 28.22
C LEU A 18 -4.07 11.14 27.40
N SER A 19 -4.25 11.77 26.24
CA SER A 19 -5.15 11.22 25.23
C SER A 19 -4.54 9.89 24.78
N PRO A 20 -5.18 8.72 24.98
CA PRO A 20 -4.76 7.53 24.28
C PRO A 20 -4.84 7.87 22.79
N ALA A 21 -3.71 7.75 22.10
CA ALA A 21 -3.70 7.79 20.65
C ALA A 21 -4.46 6.55 20.17
N ASP A 22 -5.77 6.67 20.07
CA ASP A 22 -6.62 5.66 19.46
C ASP A 22 -6.32 5.69 17.97
N PHE A 23 -5.47 4.77 17.54
CA PHE A 23 -5.23 4.55 16.12
C PHE A 23 -6.52 3.98 15.56
N ALA A 24 -7.36 4.85 15.00
CA ALA A 24 -8.57 4.47 14.30
C ALA A 24 -8.22 3.46 13.20
N SER A 25 -8.41 2.17 13.50
CA SER A 25 -8.38 1.08 12.53
C SER A 25 -9.74 1.09 11.83
N ALA A 26 -9.84 1.79 10.71
CA ALA A 26 -11.04 1.73 9.87
C ALA A 26 -11.28 0.26 9.48
N ASN A 27 -12.46 -0.27 9.82
CA ASN A 27 -12.84 -1.62 9.45
C ASN A 27 -13.15 -1.61 7.94
N LEU A 28 -12.16 -1.94 7.11
CA LEU A 28 -12.24 -1.80 5.65
C LEU A 28 -13.11 -2.89 4.99
N ASP A 29 -13.57 -3.88 5.76
CA ASP A 29 -14.39 -4.97 5.25
C ASP A 29 -15.77 -4.52 4.71
N ASP A 30 -16.26 -3.35 5.12
CA ASP A 30 -17.53 -2.78 4.66
C ASP A 30 -17.37 -1.75 3.52
N THR A 31 -16.16 -1.63 2.95
CA THR A 31 -15.90 -0.71 1.84
C THR A 31 -16.46 -1.25 0.52
N THR A 32 -16.94 -0.38 -0.38
CA THR A 32 -17.44 -0.76 -1.71
C THR A 32 -16.36 -0.77 -2.79
N ILE A 33 -15.12 -0.47 -2.40
CA ILE A 33 -14.00 -0.26 -3.32
C ILE A 33 -12.90 -1.26 -2.96
N THR A 34 -12.35 -1.92 -3.99
CA THR A 34 -11.11 -2.70 -3.87
C THR A 34 -10.06 -1.87 -3.15
N HIS A 35 -9.34 -2.46 -2.19
CA HIS A 35 -8.31 -1.75 -1.45
C HIS A 35 -7.09 -2.62 -1.16
N ILE A 36 -5.98 -1.96 -0.86
CA ILE A 36 -4.76 -2.61 -0.38
C ILE A 36 -4.95 -2.94 1.10
N HIS A 37 -4.96 -4.23 1.42
CA HIS A 37 -5.08 -4.71 2.80
C HIS A 37 -3.75 -4.63 3.55
N GLY A 38 -2.64 -4.93 2.86
CA GLY A 38 -1.32 -4.96 3.48
C GLY A 38 -0.19 -5.11 2.48
N ASN A 39 1.05 -4.97 2.97
CA ASN A 39 2.23 -5.24 2.17
C ASN A 39 3.38 -5.80 3.00
N VAL A 40 4.14 -6.71 2.40
CA VAL A 40 5.29 -7.38 3.00
C VAL A 40 6.51 -7.22 2.10
N GLN A 41 7.69 -7.21 2.71
CA GLN A 41 8.98 -7.16 2.01
C GLN A 41 9.87 -8.31 2.49
N PHE A 42 10.53 -8.99 1.57
CA PHE A 42 11.53 -10.02 1.87
C PHE A 42 12.81 -9.84 1.02
N PRO A 43 14.02 -9.88 1.60
CA PRO A 43 14.28 -9.91 3.04
C PRO A 43 13.72 -8.67 3.75
N PRO A 44 13.40 -8.79 5.05
CA PRO A 44 12.92 -7.66 5.83
C PRO A 44 13.96 -6.53 5.85
N THR A 45 15.26 -6.83 5.85
CA THR A 45 16.33 -5.84 6.01
C THR A 45 16.58 -4.94 4.77
N ARG A 46 17.47 -3.95 4.90
CA ARG A 46 17.86 -2.99 3.84
C ARG A 46 18.71 -3.65 2.73
N TRP A 47 18.14 -4.62 2.02
CA TRP A 47 18.76 -5.22 0.85
C TRP A 47 18.52 -4.40 -0.42
N ARG A 48 19.47 -4.49 -1.35
CA ARG A 48 19.39 -3.79 -2.65
C ARG A 48 18.33 -4.38 -3.55
N THR A 49 18.15 -5.70 -3.48
CA THR A 49 17.17 -6.46 -4.25
C THR A 49 16.22 -7.15 -3.27
N VAL A 50 14.92 -6.93 -3.43
CA VAL A 50 13.88 -7.44 -2.53
C VAL A 50 12.70 -8.00 -3.33
N ARG A 51 11.91 -8.85 -2.68
CA ARG A 51 10.56 -9.24 -3.09
C ARG A 51 9.55 -8.38 -2.32
N HIS A 52 8.56 -7.86 -3.02
CA HIS A 52 7.41 -7.20 -2.41
C HIS A 52 6.15 -7.98 -2.69
N THR A 53 5.40 -8.23 -1.63
CA THR A 53 4.08 -8.86 -1.69
C THR A 53 3.06 -7.82 -1.28
N PHE A 54 2.04 -7.61 -2.10
CA PHE A 54 0.91 -6.73 -1.79
C PHE A 54 -0.35 -7.57 -1.65
N GLN A 55 -1.08 -7.39 -0.56
CA GLN A 55 -2.35 -8.06 -0.31
C GLN A 55 -3.48 -7.13 -0.70
N LEU A 56 -4.38 -7.61 -1.57
CA LEU A 56 -5.53 -6.88 -2.06
C LEU A 56 -6.80 -7.60 -1.63
N HIS A 57 -7.83 -6.81 -1.34
CA HIS A 57 -9.16 -7.30 -1.06
C HIS A 57 -10.16 -6.62 -2.01
N VAL A 58 -10.96 -7.43 -2.71
CA VAL A 58 -12.12 -7.02 -3.50
C VAL A 58 -13.36 -7.26 -2.64
N PRO A 59 -13.96 -6.24 -2.00
CA PRO A 59 -15.08 -6.43 -1.09
C PRO A 59 -16.31 -7.00 -1.77
N GLN A 60 -17.20 -7.66 -1.02
CA GLN A 60 -18.43 -8.27 -1.54
C GLN A 60 -19.36 -7.28 -2.25
N SER A 61 -19.44 -6.04 -1.76
CA SER A 61 -20.29 -4.98 -2.31
C SER A 61 -19.67 -4.23 -3.49
N SER A 62 -18.45 -4.61 -3.91
CA SER A 62 -17.74 -3.98 -5.01
C SER A 62 -18.08 -4.60 -6.37
N LYS A 63 -17.69 -3.92 -7.45
CA LYS A 63 -17.73 -4.50 -8.80
C LYS A 63 -16.50 -5.37 -9.04
N ALA A 64 -16.64 -6.38 -9.91
CA ALA A 64 -15.54 -7.24 -10.30
C ALA A 64 -14.36 -6.44 -10.88
N LEU A 65 -13.14 -6.81 -10.49
CA LEU A 65 -11.91 -6.14 -10.88
C LEU A 65 -11.46 -6.64 -12.25
N LYS A 66 -11.38 -5.73 -13.22
CA LYS A 66 -10.95 -6.01 -14.60
C LYS A 66 -9.46 -5.77 -14.81
N GLN A 67 -8.91 -4.75 -14.15
CA GLN A 67 -7.51 -4.36 -14.33
C GLN A 67 -6.97 -3.69 -13.07
N LEU A 68 -5.71 -3.98 -12.74
CA LEU A 68 -4.95 -3.27 -11.73
C LEU A 68 -3.76 -2.55 -12.34
N ILE A 69 -3.53 -1.33 -11.86
CA ILE A 69 -2.44 -0.46 -12.29
C ILE A 69 -1.61 -0.10 -11.07
N ILE A 70 -0.32 -0.44 -11.10
CA ILE A 70 0.63 -0.16 -10.03
C ILE A 70 1.64 0.85 -10.55
N LYS A 71 1.66 2.06 -9.98
CA LYS A 71 2.73 3.03 -10.24
C LYS A 71 3.82 2.84 -9.22
N VAL A 72 4.99 2.52 -9.74
CA VAL A 72 6.22 2.22 -9.01
C VAL A 72 6.97 3.54 -8.78
N PRO A 73 7.47 3.80 -7.56
CA PRO A 73 8.20 5.03 -7.29
C PRO A 73 9.48 5.13 -8.14
N SER A 74 9.89 6.35 -8.48
CA SER A 74 11.07 6.60 -9.33
C SER A 74 12.36 6.03 -8.71
N THR A 75 12.41 5.96 -7.38
CA THR A 75 13.47 5.43 -6.52
C THR A 75 13.60 3.90 -6.57
N VAL A 76 12.76 3.20 -7.33
CA VAL A 76 12.73 1.75 -7.44
C VAL A 76 12.78 1.30 -8.89
N THR A 77 13.68 0.38 -9.21
CA THR A 77 13.76 -0.26 -10.52
C THR A 77 13.00 -1.59 -10.47
N VAL A 78 12.07 -1.77 -11.40
CA VAL A 78 11.32 -3.02 -11.61
C VAL A 78 11.89 -3.70 -12.85
N SER A 79 11.95 -5.02 -12.84
CA SER A 79 12.33 -5.81 -14.01
C SER A 79 11.21 -5.82 -15.04
N ASN A 80 11.53 -5.72 -16.32
CA ASN A 80 10.56 -5.90 -17.40
C ASN A 80 10.19 -7.38 -17.63
N ASP A 81 10.80 -8.30 -16.89
CA ASP A 81 10.50 -9.72 -16.95
C ASP A 81 9.18 -10.01 -16.22
N ILE A 82 8.13 -10.27 -17.00
CA ILE A 82 6.79 -10.59 -16.50
C ILE A 82 6.76 -11.87 -15.64
N LYS A 83 7.74 -12.78 -15.79
CA LYS A 83 7.82 -13.99 -14.96
C LYS A 83 8.14 -13.68 -13.50
N LYS A 84 8.57 -12.46 -13.20
CA LYS A 84 8.83 -11.97 -11.85
C LYS A 84 7.62 -11.36 -11.19
N ILE A 85 6.47 -11.35 -11.86
CA ILE A 85 5.19 -10.89 -11.36
C ILE A 85 4.30 -12.12 -11.19
N ALA A 86 3.89 -12.40 -9.97
CA ALA A 86 2.91 -13.45 -9.67
C ALA A 86 1.67 -12.83 -9.03
N VAL A 87 0.51 -13.40 -9.35
CA VAL A 87 -0.78 -13.05 -8.77
C VAL A 87 -1.47 -14.34 -8.40
N GLU A 88 -1.77 -14.51 -7.13
CA GLU A 88 -2.33 -15.75 -6.59
C GLU A 88 -3.38 -15.40 -5.54
N ASP A 89 -4.38 -16.27 -5.41
CA ASP A 89 -5.39 -16.14 -4.37
C ASP A 89 -4.86 -16.54 -2.98
N ASP A 90 -5.71 -16.42 -1.96
CA ASP A 90 -5.37 -16.84 -0.59
C ASP A 90 -5.07 -18.36 -0.45
N ASN A 91 -5.41 -19.18 -1.45
CA ASN A 91 -5.09 -20.60 -1.51
C ASN A 91 -3.83 -20.89 -2.33
N GLU A 92 -3.02 -19.87 -2.64
CA GLU A 92 -1.83 -19.95 -3.48
C GLU A 92 -2.12 -20.42 -4.92
N GLN A 93 -3.37 -20.34 -5.36
CA GLN A 93 -3.75 -20.66 -6.73
C GLN A 93 -3.51 -19.46 -7.63
N LYS A 94 -2.80 -19.70 -8.73
CA LYS A 94 -2.49 -18.66 -9.69
C LYS A 94 -3.75 -18.08 -10.34
N ILE A 95 -3.91 -16.77 -10.25
CA ILE A 95 -4.95 -16.04 -10.95
C ILE A 95 -4.47 -15.72 -12.36
N ASN A 96 -5.26 -16.10 -13.36
CA ASN A 96 -4.93 -15.82 -14.76
C ASN A 96 -4.84 -14.32 -15.00
N THR A 97 -3.65 -13.84 -15.38
CA THR A 97 -3.34 -12.41 -15.46
C THR A 97 -2.39 -12.14 -16.62
N ASN A 98 -2.72 -11.14 -17.43
CA ASN A 98 -1.84 -10.58 -18.44
C ASN A 98 -1.08 -9.39 -17.83
N ALA A 99 0.16 -9.64 -17.42
CA ALA A 99 1.05 -8.62 -16.87
C ALA A 99 1.83 -7.90 -17.98
N SER A 100 1.98 -6.59 -17.84
CA SER A 100 2.89 -5.78 -18.66
C SER A 100 3.57 -4.71 -17.83
N VAL A 101 4.79 -4.36 -18.20
CA VAL A 101 5.58 -3.32 -17.54
C VAL A 101 5.90 -2.24 -18.56
N ASN A 102 5.39 -1.03 -18.32
CA ASN A 102 5.65 0.14 -19.13
C ASN A 102 6.35 1.21 -18.27
N GLY A 103 7.68 1.19 -18.30
CA GLY A 103 8.51 2.10 -17.51
C GLY A 103 8.32 1.92 -16.00
N LYS A 104 7.60 2.86 -15.37
CA LYS A 104 7.29 2.85 -13.93
C LYS A 104 5.86 2.40 -13.63
N THR A 105 5.15 1.90 -14.64
CA THR A 105 3.77 1.44 -14.48
C THR A 105 3.70 -0.05 -14.79
N ILE A 106 3.19 -0.81 -13.84
CA ILE A 106 2.85 -2.22 -14.03
C ILE A 106 1.35 -2.29 -14.25
N ILE A 107 0.94 -2.97 -15.31
CA ILE A 107 -0.47 -3.20 -15.64
C ILE A 107 -0.74 -4.69 -15.55
N LEU A 108 -1.72 -5.05 -14.73
CA LEU A 108 -2.24 -6.41 -14.60
C LEU A 108 -3.66 -6.41 -15.13
N ALA A 109 -3.86 -6.97 -16.32
CA ALA A 109 -5.18 -7.15 -16.90
C ALA A 109 -5.68 -8.57 -16.58
N PHE A 110 -6.90 -8.68 -16.07
CA PHE A 110 -7.51 -9.96 -15.73
C PHE A 110 -8.43 -10.37 -16.88
N PRO A 111 -8.07 -11.40 -17.69
CA PRO A 111 -8.93 -11.89 -18.76
C PRO A 111 -10.29 -12.34 -18.24
N GLU A 112 -10.25 -12.98 -17.06
CA GLU A 112 -11.42 -13.30 -16.25
C GLU A 112 -11.45 -12.31 -15.08
N PRO A 113 -12.45 -11.41 -14.98
CA PRO A 113 -12.50 -10.43 -13.91
C PRO A 113 -12.50 -11.08 -12.53
N VAL A 114 -11.70 -10.55 -11.61
CA VAL A 114 -11.66 -11.05 -10.23
C VAL A 114 -12.97 -10.69 -9.55
N THR A 115 -13.67 -11.71 -9.06
CA THR A 115 -15.00 -11.56 -8.47
C THR A 115 -14.96 -10.81 -7.13
N PRO A 116 -16.06 -10.14 -6.74
CA PRO A 116 -16.23 -9.63 -5.39
C PRO A 116 -16.05 -10.72 -4.33
N ASN A 117 -15.73 -10.29 -3.10
CA ASN A 117 -15.39 -11.16 -1.97
C ASN A 117 -14.15 -12.03 -2.20
N THR A 118 -13.16 -11.51 -2.94
CA THR A 118 -11.90 -12.22 -3.22
C THR A 118 -10.74 -11.48 -2.59
N LYS A 119 -9.89 -12.23 -1.91
CA LYS A 119 -8.57 -11.79 -1.43
C LYS A 119 -7.50 -12.48 -2.24
N PHE A 120 -6.47 -11.72 -2.58
CA PHE A 120 -5.37 -12.20 -3.40
C PHE A 120 -4.12 -11.38 -3.13
N HIS A 121 -2.97 -11.94 -3.48
CA HIS A 121 -1.69 -11.25 -3.37
C HIS A 121 -1.01 -11.05 -4.72
N ILE A 122 -0.14 -10.05 -4.74
CA ILE A 122 0.70 -9.71 -5.89
C ILE A 122 2.14 -9.70 -5.44
N ASP A 123 2.92 -10.57 -6.05
CA ASP A 123 4.33 -10.72 -5.80
C ASP A 123 5.15 -10.07 -6.91
N LEU A 124 5.92 -9.06 -6.53
CA LEU A 124 6.93 -8.46 -7.37
C LEU A 124 8.32 -8.94 -6.93
N ASN A 125 8.94 -9.78 -7.75
CA ASN A 125 10.25 -10.35 -7.49
C ASN A 125 11.38 -9.50 -8.11
N SER A 126 12.56 -9.56 -7.49
CA SER A 126 13.78 -8.84 -7.92
C SER A 126 13.61 -7.32 -8.05
N ILE A 127 12.85 -6.70 -7.13
CA ILE A 127 12.71 -5.25 -7.06
C ILE A 127 14.02 -4.64 -6.57
N GLN A 128 14.60 -3.74 -7.36
CA GLN A 128 15.87 -3.09 -7.01
C GLN A 128 15.62 -1.70 -6.45
N ARG A 129 16.02 -1.47 -5.20
CA ARG A 129 16.00 -0.15 -4.59
C ARG A 129 17.20 0.67 -5.07
N ARG A 130 16.95 1.91 -5.53
CA ARG A 130 18.03 2.87 -5.79
C ARG A 130 18.47 3.52 -4.47
N THR A 131 19.77 3.67 -4.28
CA THR A 131 20.36 4.33 -3.11
C THR A 131 19.99 5.82 -3.09
N GLY A 132 19.69 6.37 -1.90
CA GLY A 132 19.57 7.82 -1.68
C GLY A 132 18.21 8.47 -2.00
N GLY A 133 17.14 7.71 -2.27
CA GLY A 133 15.82 8.28 -2.57
C GLY A 133 14.84 8.28 -1.39
N ASN A 134 14.22 9.44 -1.10
CA ASN A 134 13.02 9.53 -0.27
C ASN A 134 11.76 9.17 -1.09
N GLY A 135 10.74 8.58 -0.45
CA GLY A 135 9.47 8.26 -1.12
C GLY A 135 9.45 6.91 -1.83
N LEU A 136 9.44 5.84 -1.04
CA LEU A 136 9.30 4.46 -1.51
C LEU A 136 7.84 4.01 -1.44
N VAL A 137 6.97 4.74 -2.13
CA VAL A 137 5.52 4.55 -2.07
C VAL A 137 4.99 4.12 -3.42
N TYR A 138 4.49 2.88 -3.49
CA TYR A 138 3.66 2.40 -4.58
C TYR A 138 2.28 3.04 -4.51
N ARG A 139 1.69 3.32 -5.66
CA ARG A 139 0.32 3.80 -5.76
C ARG A 139 -0.47 2.84 -6.64
N PHE A 140 -1.70 2.55 -6.24
CA PHE A 140 -2.54 1.53 -6.88
C PHE A 140 -3.81 2.16 -7.40
N TRP A 141 -4.19 1.77 -8.62
CA TRP A 141 -5.48 2.09 -9.23
C TRP A 141 -6.12 0.81 -9.76
N ALA A 142 -7.44 0.78 -9.74
CA ALA A 142 -8.26 -0.30 -10.28
C ALA A 142 -9.16 0.21 -11.41
N LYS A 143 -9.43 -0.66 -12.37
CA LYS A 143 -10.59 -0.53 -13.27
C LYS A 143 -11.51 -1.71 -13.04
N VAL A 144 -12.80 -1.44 -12.96
CA VAL A 144 -13.83 -2.44 -12.68
C VAL A 144 -14.67 -2.72 -13.92
N VAL A 145 -15.37 -3.85 -13.93
CA VAL A 145 -16.29 -4.18 -15.03
C VAL A 145 -17.35 -3.09 -15.19
N GLY A 146 -17.58 -2.66 -16.43
CA GLY A 146 -18.55 -1.61 -16.78
C GLY A 146 -18.05 -0.18 -16.53
N SER A 147 -16.77 0.03 -16.25
CA SER A 147 -16.17 1.37 -16.18
C SER A 147 -14.70 1.35 -16.59
N ASP A 148 -14.29 2.29 -17.43
CA ASP A 148 -12.87 2.48 -17.78
C ASP A 148 -12.16 3.53 -16.91
N ALA A 149 -12.86 4.07 -15.89
CA ALA A 149 -12.30 5.03 -14.94
C ALA A 149 -11.23 4.38 -14.07
N GLU A 150 -10.11 5.08 -13.86
CA GLU A 150 -9.04 4.67 -12.94
C GLU A 150 -9.38 5.11 -11.52
N ILE A 151 -9.76 4.16 -10.68
CA ILE A 151 -10.15 4.39 -9.29
C ILE A 151 -8.92 4.21 -8.40
N PRO A 152 -8.46 5.21 -7.62
CA PRO A 152 -7.37 5.01 -6.69
C PRO A 152 -7.80 4.06 -5.55
N ILE A 153 -7.02 3.00 -5.32
CA ILE A 153 -7.36 1.95 -4.33
C ILE A 153 -6.39 1.88 -3.14
N GLY A 154 -5.37 2.74 -3.13
CA GLY A 154 -4.47 2.88 -2.00
C GLY A 154 -3.00 3.00 -2.37
N VAL A 155 -2.18 2.90 -1.33
CA VAL A 155 -0.72 3.02 -1.42
C VAL A 155 -0.05 1.96 -0.58
N ALA A 156 1.12 1.49 -1.00
CA ALA A 156 1.95 0.59 -0.21
C ALA A 156 3.35 1.19 -0.07
N ARG A 157 3.95 1.07 1.12
CA ARG A 157 5.26 1.67 1.41
C ARG A 157 6.30 0.59 1.61
N PHE A 158 7.53 0.84 1.17
CA PHE A 158 8.64 0.02 1.62
C PHE A 158 8.77 0.12 3.14
N ARG A 159 9.19 -0.99 3.76
CA ARG A 159 9.41 -0.98 5.20
C ARG A 159 10.66 -0.15 5.49
N HIS A 160 10.48 0.91 6.27
CA HIS A 160 11.57 1.70 6.81
C HIS A 160 12.05 1.02 8.11
N TYR A 161 13.36 0.82 8.21
CA TYR A 161 14.07 0.42 9.43
C TYR A 161 14.92 1.59 9.87
#